data_AF-A0A7Y0SJW3-F1
#
_entry.id   AF-A0A7Y0SJW3-F1
#
_cell.length_a   1.000
_cell.length_b   1.000
_cell.length_c   1.000
_cell.angle_alpha   90.00
_cell.angle_beta   90.00
_cell.angle_gamma   90.00
#
_symmetry.space_group_name_H-M   'P 1'
#
loop_
_entity.id
_entity.type
_entity.pdbx_description
1 polymer ?
#
loop_
_entity_poly.entity_id
_entity_poly.type
_entity_poly.pdbx_seq_one_letter_code
_entity_poly.pdbx_strand_id
1 'polypeptide(L)' 'NEVVAKLSEAKPESIGIASRISGITPAAISILLVHLKKHGLLKKGEEE' A
#
# COMPACT_ATOMS: atom_id res chain seq x y z
N ASN A 1 -6.72 14.15 -5.25
CA ASN A 1 -5.67 13.25 -4.70
C ASN A 1 -5.30 12.18 -5.72
N GLU A 2 -4.21 12.39 -6.48
CA GLU A 2 -3.76 11.50 -7.56
C GLU A 2 -3.47 10.07 -7.07
N VAL A 3 -2.69 9.93 -5.99
CA VAL A 3 -2.35 8.63 -5.40
C VAL A 3 -3.60 7.85 -4.99
N VAL A 4 -4.57 8.53 -4.35
CA VAL A 4 -5.83 7.90 -3.92
C VAL A 4 -6.64 7.42 -5.13
N ALA A 5 -6.75 8.24 -6.17
CA ALA A 5 -7.45 7.87 -7.39
C ALA A 5 -6.80 6.63 -8.04
N LYS A 6 -5.48 6.64 -8.23
CA LYS A 6 -4.72 5.54 -8.83
C LYS A 6 -4.84 4.23 -8.04
N LEU A 7 -4.72 4.28 -6.72
CA LEU A 7 -4.87 3.08 -5.88
C LEU A 7 -6.31 2.57 -5.85
N SER A 8 -7.29 3.48 -5.86
CA SER A 8 -8.73 3.11 -5.85
C SER A 8 -9.20 2.50 -7.17
N GLU A 9 -8.62 2.95 -8.29
CA GLU A 9 -8.87 2.42 -9.63
C GLU A 9 -8.17 1.07 -9.82
N ALA A 10 -6.87 0.99 -9.52
CA ALA A 10 -6.07 -0.21 -9.76
C ALA A 10 -6.38 -1.36 -8.79
N LYS A 11 -6.84 -1.05 -7.56
CA LYS A 11 -7.14 -2.02 -6.49
C LYS A 11 -6.09 -3.15 -6.39
N PRO A 12 -4.80 -2.81 -6.19
CA PRO A 12 -3.74 -3.80 -6.23
C PRO A 12 -3.91 -4.84 -5.12
N GLU A 13 -3.65 -6.11 -5.44
CA GLU A 13 -3.78 -7.23 -4.48
C GLU A 13 -2.74 -7.19 -3.36
N SER A 14 -1.63 -6.47 -3.56
CA SER A 14 -0.56 -6.34 -2.58
C SER A 14 0.17 -5.01 -2.70
N ILE A 15 0.87 -4.63 -1.63
CA ILE A 15 1.75 -3.45 -1.61
C ILE A 15 2.86 -3.55 -2.67
N GLY A 16 3.35 -4.76 -2.95
CA GLY A 16 4.36 -4.98 -3.99
C GLY A 16 3.85 -4.72 -5.40
N ILE A 17 2.55 -4.93 -5.67
CA ILE A 17 1.92 -4.51 -6.92
C ILE A 17 1.68 -3.00 -6.90
N ALA A 18 1.18 -2.46 -5.80
CA ALA A 18 0.90 -1.03 -5.65
C ALA A 18 2.13 -0.15 -5.94
N SER A 19 3.32 -0.58 -5.51
CA SER A 19 4.58 0.16 -5.72
C SER A 19 5.03 0.25 -7.18
N ARG A 20 4.50 -0.62 -8.06
CA ARG A 20 4.81 -0.62 -9.50
C ARG A 20 3.84 0.22 -10.33
N ILE A 21 2.76 0.74 -9.73
CA ILE A 21 1.80 1.60 -10.43
C ILE A 21 2.46 2.94 -10.77
N SER A 22 2.34 3.38 -12.02
CA SER A 22 2.94 4.64 -12.50
C SER A 22 2.46 5.85 -11.68
N GLY A 23 3.39 6.64 -11.18
CA GLY A 23 3.14 7.80 -10.33
C GLY A 23 2.79 7.47 -8.87
N ILE A 24 2.92 6.21 -8.43
CA ILE A 24 3.03 5.88 -7.01
C ILE A 24 4.49 6.04 -6.58
N THR A 25 4.70 6.73 -5.46
CA THR A 25 6.04 6.99 -4.91
C THR A 25 6.32 6.08 -3.70
N PRO A 26 7.59 5.82 -3.38
CA PRO A 26 7.94 5.09 -2.15
C PRO A 26 7.37 5.72 -0.88
N ALA A 27 7.28 7.06 -0.81
CA ALA A 27 6.69 7.76 0.33
C ALA A 27 5.20 7.45 0.50
N ALA A 28 4.43 7.38 -0.60
CA ALA A 28 3.03 7.00 -0.56
C ALA A 28 2.84 5.56 -0.03
N ILE A 29 3.71 4.65 -0.44
CA ILE A 29 3.73 3.27 0.07
C ILE A 29 4.03 3.24 1.57
N SER A 30 5.03 4.00 2.04
CA SER A 30 5.35 4.09 3.47
C SER A 30 4.17 4.61 4.29
N ILE A 31 3.47 5.64 3.81
CA ILE A 31 2.27 6.17 4.48
C ILE A 31 1.16 5.11 4.54
N LEU A 32 0.92 4.41 3.44
CA LEU A 32 -0.08 3.33 3.39
C LEU A 32 0.26 2.20 4.37
N LEU A 33 1.52 1.76 4.42
CA LEU A 33 1.98 0.75 5.37
C LEU A 33 1.80 1.19 6.83
N VAL A 34 2.11 2.46 7.15
CA VAL A 34 1.87 3.03 8.48
C VAL A 34 0.37 3.04 8.81
N HIS A 35 -0.47 3.42 7.85
CA HIS A 35 -1.93 3.39 8.02
C HIS A 35 -2.43 1.97 8.29
N LEU A 36 -2.08 1.00 7.44
CA LEU A 36 -2.48 -0.40 7.62
C LEU A 36 -2.01 -0.96 8.97
N LYS A 37 -0.78 -0.62 9.41
CA LYS A 37 -0.25 -1.02 10.72
C LYS A 37 -1.08 -0.44 11.87
N LYS A 38 -1.41 0.86 11.81
CA LYS A 38 -2.21 1.55 12.84
C LYS A 38 -3.61 0.96 12.98
N HIS A 39 -4.16 0.43 11.90
CA HIS A 39 -5.47 -0.21 11.88
C HIS A 39 -5.43 -1.73 12.12
N GLY A 40 -4.26 -2.30 12.43
CA GLY A 40 -4.11 -3.75 12.68
C GLY A 40 -4.32 -4.63 11.44
N LEU A 41 -4.21 -4.06 10.23
CA LEU A 41 -4.44 -4.74 8.96
C LEU A 41 -3.18 -5.43 8.41
N LEU A 42 -2.01 -5.14 8.96
CA LEU A 42 -0.78 -5.88 8.64
C LEU A 42 -0.65 -7.06 9.61
N LYS A 43 -0.81 -8.28 9.10
CA LYS A 43 -0.32 -9.47 9.81
C LYS A 43 1.20 -9.48 9.72
N LYS A 44 1.88 -9.66 10.86
CA LYS A 44 3.28 -10.08 10.86
C LYS A 44 3.30 -11.43 10.13
N GLY A 45 4.17 -11.60 9.14
CA GLY A 45 4.40 -12.94 8.58
C GLY A 45 4.72 -13.84 9.75
N GLU A 46 3.94 -14.91 9.91
CA GLU A 46 4.18 -15.92 10.93
C GLU A 46 5.62 -16.40 10.69
N GLU A 47 6.50 -16.14 11.66
CA GLU A 47 7.83 -16.72 11.72
C GLU A 47 7.58 -18.21 12.02
N GLU A 48 7.57 -19.04 10.98
CA GLU A 48 7.80 -20.48 11.12
C GLU A 48 9.26 -20.74 11.51
#